data_AF-A0A3S0CZZ5-F1
#
_entry.id   AF-A0A3S0CZZ5-F1
#
_cell.length_a   1.000
_cell.length_b   1.000
_cell.length_c   1.000
_cell.angle_alpha   90.00
_cell.angle_beta   90.00
_cell.angle_gamma   90.00
#
_symmetry.space_group_name_H-M   'P 1'
#
loop_
_entity.id
_entity.type
_entity.pdbx_description
1 polymer ?
#
loop_
_entity_poly.entity_id
_entity_poly.type
_entity_poly.pdbx_seq_one_letter_code
_entity_poly.pdbx_strand_id
1 'polypeptide(L)'
;MLSAPTAEATTAAAMRPASTALLLLAALAALPGCSTARLPPPEDLAGVPGYYASGRRGAVYYDVAIYLDADNRGAVVMDGGCEGPPRILPQTVVRSEGYVSFQAMGCRDPRYAGVEVTQAELADGKVLGAELYLLRRRDSVLERGPSMTLSP
;
A
#
# COMPACT_ATOMS: atom_id res chain seq x y z
N MET A 1 -36.21 66.68 -61.64
CA MET A 1 -37.13 65.69 -61.03
C MET A 1 -36.35 64.39 -60.86
N LEU A 2 -36.42 63.81 -59.65
CA LEU A 2 -36.09 62.44 -59.26
C LEU A 2 -34.82 61.78 -59.81
N SER A 3 -33.83 61.52 -58.93
CA SER A 3 -33.50 60.16 -58.45
C SER A 3 -32.17 60.18 -57.70
N ALA A 4 -32.18 59.62 -56.49
CA ALA A 4 -31.04 59.35 -55.63
C ALA A 4 -30.42 57.96 -55.99
N PRO A 5 -29.69 57.28 -55.09
CA PRO A 5 -28.28 57.47 -54.71
C PRO A 5 -27.48 56.15 -54.85
N THR A 6 -26.15 56.16 -54.68
CA THR A 6 -25.28 55.10 -54.05
C THR A 6 -23.82 55.41 -54.41
N ALA A 7 -22.94 55.85 -53.50
CA ALA A 7 -22.25 55.08 -52.45
C ALA A 7 -21.37 53.95 -53.02
N GLU A 8 -20.16 54.31 -53.49
CA GLU A 8 -19.05 53.38 -53.71
C GLU A 8 -18.04 53.44 -52.56
N ALA A 9 -17.47 52.27 -52.30
CA ALA A 9 -16.77 51.85 -51.11
C ALA A 9 -15.33 52.38 -51.03
N THR A 10 -14.84 52.63 -49.81
CA THR A 10 -13.63 51.92 -49.33
C THR A 10 -13.57 51.94 -47.81
N THR A 11 -13.63 50.76 -47.23
CA THR A 11 -13.61 50.47 -45.80
C THR A 11 -12.20 50.66 -45.26
N ALA A 12 -12.04 51.56 -44.29
CA ALA A 12 -10.92 51.61 -43.37
C ALA A 12 -11.32 50.97 -42.03
N ALA A 13 -10.32 50.49 -41.29
CA ALA A 13 -10.36 50.00 -39.90
C ALA A 13 -10.99 48.59 -39.73
N ALA A 14 -10.15 47.56 -39.56
CA ALA A 14 -9.54 47.13 -38.28
C ALA A 14 -10.54 46.44 -37.34
N MET A 15 -10.43 45.11 -37.20
CA MET A 15 -10.35 44.47 -35.87
C MET A 15 -10.23 42.94 -35.92
N ARG A 16 -9.42 42.46 -34.95
CA ARG A 16 -9.38 41.15 -34.28
C ARG A 16 -8.35 40.12 -34.78
N PRO A 17 -7.31 39.82 -33.97
CA PRO A 17 -6.58 38.56 -34.10
C PRO A 17 -7.52 37.41 -33.73
N ALA A 18 -7.58 36.43 -34.61
CA ALA A 18 -8.31 35.19 -34.41
C ALA A 18 -7.72 34.44 -33.21
N SER A 19 -8.60 34.10 -32.28
CA SER A 19 -8.39 33.23 -31.15
C SER A 19 -7.66 31.96 -31.56
N THR A 20 -6.40 31.82 -31.14
CA THR A 20 -5.66 30.56 -31.20
C THR A 20 -6.32 29.58 -30.24
N ALA A 21 -7.11 28.69 -30.84
CA ALA A 21 -7.79 27.60 -30.17
C ALA A 21 -6.79 26.49 -29.79
N LEU A 22 -7.07 25.87 -28.64
CA LEU A 22 -6.59 24.56 -28.17
C LEU A 22 -5.08 24.39 -27.90
N LEU A 23 -4.68 24.79 -26.70
CA LEU A 23 -3.69 24.04 -25.91
C LEU A 23 -4.42 23.42 -24.71
N LEU A 24 -5.15 22.33 -24.98
CA LEU A 24 -5.50 21.35 -23.95
C LEU A 24 -4.46 20.25 -24.04
N LEU A 25 -3.55 20.16 -23.07
CA LEU A 25 -3.03 18.91 -22.52
C LEU A 25 -2.04 19.22 -21.40
N ALA A 26 -2.04 18.35 -20.40
CA ALA A 26 -1.13 18.31 -19.24
C ALA A 26 -1.45 19.27 -18.08
N ALA A 27 -2.61 19.07 -17.46
CA ALA A 27 -2.70 19.17 -16.01
C ALA A 27 -2.71 17.75 -15.45
N LEU A 28 -1.52 17.14 -15.30
CA LEU A 28 -1.39 16.01 -14.38
C LEU A 28 -1.77 16.55 -13.01
N ALA A 29 -2.88 16.06 -12.47
CA ALA A 29 -3.24 16.24 -11.09
C ALA A 29 -2.08 15.74 -10.23
N ALA A 30 -1.30 16.66 -9.68
CA ALA A 30 -0.54 16.40 -8.47
C ALA A 30 -1.58 16.17 -7.36
N LEU A 31 -2.06 14.92 -7.23
CA LEU A 31 -2.80 14.46 -6.07
C LEU A 31 -1.89 14.67 -4.85
N PRO A 32 -2.23 15.56 -3.92
CA PRO A 32 -1.47 15.66 -2.69
C PRO A 32 -1.79 14.40 -1.87
N GLY A 33 -0.78 13.56 -1.67
CA GLY A 33 -0.74 12.66 -0.51
C GLY A 33 -1.36 11.27 -0.65
N CYS A 34 -1.32 10.61 -1.81
CA CYS A 34 -1.33 9.13 -1.82
C CYS A 34 0.07 8.63 -1.47
N SER A 35 0.53 8.81 -0.22
CA SER A 35 1.68 8.05 0.26
C SER A 35 1.21 6.63 0.55
N THR A 36 0.98 5.87 -0.52
CA THR A 36 0.68 4.44 -0.54
C THR A 36 1.96 3.68 -0.86
N ALA A 37 3.06 3.97 -0.16
CA ALA A 37 4.28 3.22 -0.33
C ALA A 37 4.06 1.82 0.27
N ARG A 38 3.37 0.95 -0.48
CA ARG A 38 3.21 -0.46 -0.17
C ARG A 38 4.60 -1.01 0.08
N LEU A 39 4.84 -1.50 1.29
CA LEU A 39 6.09 -2.17 1.63
C LEU A 39 6.35 -3.22 0.56
N PRO A 40 7.47 -3.19 -0.17
CA PRO A 40 7.65 -4.06 -1.32
C PRO A 40 7.79 -5.52 -0.88
N PRO A 41 7.32 -6.49 -1.68
CA PRO A 41 7.61 -7.89 -1.42
C PRO A 41 9.11 -8.17 -1.55
N PRO A 42 9.61 -9.20 -0.87
CA PRO A 42 10.86 -9.86 -1.27
C PRO A 42 10.84 -10.22 -2.76
N GLU A 43 11.98 -10.16 -3.44
CA GLU A 43 12.08 -10.37 -4.90
C GLU A 43 11.48 -11.71 -5.35
N ASP A 44 11.71 -12.78 -4.59
CA ASP A 44 11.17 -14.12 -4.82
C ASP A 44 9.65 -14.23 -4.61
N LEU A 45 9.02 -13.21 -4.03
CA LEU A 45 7.59 -13.13 -3.76
C LEU A 45 6.91 -12.00 -4.57
N ALA A 46 7.55 -11.45 -5.60
CA ALA A 46 7.00 -10.33 -6.38
C ALA A 46 5.63 -10.62 -7.04
N GLY A 47 5.32 -11.89 -7.32
CA GLY A 47 4.04 -12.34 -7.86
C GLY A 47 3.01 -12.79 -6.81
N VAL A 48 3.36 -12.76 -5.53
CA VAL A 48 2.49 -13.26 -4.44
C VAL A 48 1.53 -12.15 -3.99
N PRO A 49 0.24 -12.45 -3.76
CA PRO A 49 -0.71 -11.48 -3.23
C PRO A 49 -0.23 -10.88 -1.90
N GLY A 50 -0.29 -9.55 -1.81
CA GLY A 50 0.02 -8.79 -0.60
C GLY A 50 -1.24 -8.25 0.07
N TYR A 51 -1.28 -8.36 1.39
CA TYR A 51 -2.34 -7.82 2.26
C TYR A 51 -1.74 -6.78 3.19
N TYR A 52 -2.28 -5.56 3.16
CA TYR A 52 -1.67 -4.42 3.84
C TYR A 52 -2.52 -3.96 5.03
N ALA A 53 -1.86 -3.53 6.10
CA ALA A 53 -2.49 -2.93 7.27
C ALA A 53 -1.52 -2.03 8.02
N SER A 54 -2.07 -1.21 8.92
CA SER A 54 -1.31 -0.55 9.96
C SER A 54 -1.38 -1.35 11.26
N GLY A 55 -0.26 -1.51 11.94
CA GLY A 55 -0.16 -2.06 13.28
C GLY A 55 0.11 -0.97 14.31
N ARG A 56 -0.54 -1.04 15.47
CA ARG A 56 -0.31 -0.07 16.57
C ARG A 56 0.20 -0.74 17.83
N ARG A 57 1.32 -0.22 18.37
CA ARG A 57 1.85 -0.60 19.69
C ARG A 57 2.07 0.63 20.56
N GLY A 58 1.14 0.89 21.48
CA GLY A 58 1.12 2.14 22.24
C GLY A 58 0.91 3.33 21.30
N ALA A 59 1.84 4.29 21.31
CA ALA A 59 1.81 5.48 20.44
C ALA A 59 2.56 5.28 19.10
N VAL A 60 3.17 4.12 18.86
CA VAL A 60 3.97 3.83 17.66
C VAL A 60 3.11 3.09 16.64
N TYR A 61 3.14 3.56 15.40
CA TYR A 61 2.50 2.95 14.24
C TYR A 61 3.54 2.24 13.38
N TYR A 62 3.10 1.16 12.75
CA TYR A 62 3.88 0.35 11.84
C TYR A 62 3.06 0.06 10.59
N ASP A 63 3.60 0.27 9.41
CA ASP A 63 3.10 -0.34 8.19
C ASP A 63 3.44 -1.83 8.17
N VAL A 64 2.46 -2.68 7.82
CA VAL A 64 2.62 -4.13 7.75
C VAL A 64 2.06 -4.65 6.42
N ALA A 65 2.82 -5.49 5.75
CA ALA A 65 2.40 -6.25 4.58
C ALA A 65 2.58 -7.75 4.82
N ILE A 66 1.53 -8.52 4.58
CA ILE A 66 1.54 -9.98 4.59
C ILE A 66 1.50 -10.46 3.15
N TYR A 67 2.56 -11.12 2.70
CA TYR A 67 2.59 -11.85 1.43
C TYR A 67 2.33 -13.31 1.74
N LEU A 68 1.27 -13.88 1.18
CA LEU A 68 0.87 -15.26 1.46
C LEU A 68 0.29 -15.89 0.20
N ASP A 69 0.94 -16.95 -0.28
CA ASP A 69 0.43 -17.74 -1.41
C ASP A 69 -0.52 -18.87 -0.96
N ALA A 70 -1.05 -19.60 -1.94
CA ALA A 70 -1.95 -20.72 -1.72
C ALA A 70 -1.26 -21.93 -1.05
N ASP A 71 0.06 -22.06 -1.20
CA ASP A 71 0.89 -23.12 -0.62
C ASP A 71 1.39 -22.76 0.80
N ASN A 72 0.86 -21.67 1.36
CA ASN A 72 1.21 -21.13 2.68
C ASN A 72 2.67 -20.69 2.82
N ARG A 73 3.32 -20.37 1.70
CA ARG A 73 4.63 -19.71 1.69
C ARG A 73 4.42 -18.22 1.59
N GLY A 74 5.39 -17.49 2.11
CA GLY A 74 5.25 -16.04 2.16
C GLY A 74 6.23 -15.35 3.08
N ALA A 75 5.95 -14.08 3.33
CA ALA A 75 6.71 -13.26 4.25
C ALA A 75 5.82 -12.20 4.90
N VAL A 76 6.23 -11.75 6.07
CA VAL A 76 5.71 -10.51 6.66
C VAL A 76 6.76 -9.44 6.46
N VAL A 77 6.36 -8.27 5.98
CA VAL A 77 7.20 -7.09 5.85
C VAL A 77 6.63 -6.02 6.75
N MET A 78 7.47 -5.36 7.55
CA MET A 78 7.06 -4.26 8.41
C MET A 78 8.13 -3.17 8.46
N ASP A 79 7.71 -1.92 8.62
CA ASP A 79 8.57 -0.74 8.76
C ASP A 79 9.18 -0.62 10.17
N GLY A 80 9.90 -1.65 10.59
CA GLY A 80 10.61 -1.69 11.86
C GLY A 80 10.08 -2.75 12.83
N GLY A 81 10.75 -2.92 13.96
CA GLY A 81 10.51 -4.06 14.85
C GLY A 81 11.24 -5.31 14.35
N CYS A 82 10.75 -5.97 13.29
CA CYS A 82 11.40 -7.13 12.69
C CYS A 82 11.96 -6.77 11.31
N GLU A 83 13.24 -6.36 11.26
CA GLU A 83 13.93 -6.07 10.00
C GLU A 83 14.20 -7.34 9.20
N GLY A 84 14.26 -7.25 7.87
CA GLY A 84 14.64 -8.38 7.01
C GLY A 84 13.54 -9.43 6.90
N PRO A 85 12.62 -9.28 5.95
CA PRO A 85 11.25 -9.82 5.95
C PRO A 85 11.18 -11.30 6.39
N PRO A 86 10.69 -11.59 7.62
CA PRO A 86 10.60 -12.95 8.13
C PRO A 86 9.74 -13.83 7.22
N ARG A 87 10.17 -15.07 7.02
CA ARG A 87 9.50 -16.04 6.15
C ARG A 87 8.46 -16.84 6.91
N ILE A 88 7.26 -16.93 6.36
CA ILE A 88 6.17 -17.73 6.93
C ILE A 88 6.62 -19.18 6.97
N LEU A 89 6.40 -19.82 8.12
CA LEU A 89 6.64 -21.24 8.34
C LEU A 89 5.37 -22.01 7.93
N PRO A 90 5.34 -22.70 6.78
CA PRO A 90 4.11 -23.30 6.26
C PRO A 90 3.46 -24.29 7.23
N GLN A 91 4.28 -25.01 8.01
CA GLN A 91 3.80 -25.97 9.01
C GLN A 91 3.07 -25.35 10.21
N THR A 92 3.15 -24.03 10.39
CA THR A 92 2.47 -23.29 11.46
C THR A 92 1.16 -22.65 10.99
N VAL A 93 0.87 -22.73 9.70
CA VAL A 93 -0.26 -22.03 9.10
C VAL A 93 -1.54 -22.80 9.39
N VAL A 94 -2.48 -22.12 10.07
CA VAL A 94 -3.80 -22.64 10.39
C VAL A 94 -4.83 -21.74 9.73
N ARG A 95 -5.70 -22.32 8.90
CA ARG A 95 -6.83 -21.64 8.25
C ARG A 95 -8.13 -22.12 8.87
N SER A 96 -8.97 -21.20 9.31
CA SER A 96 -10.27 -21.51 9.92
C SER A 96 -11.23 -20.36 9.73
N GLU A 97 -12.45 -20.65 9.25
CA GLU A 97 -13.59 -19.72 9.25
C GLU A 97 -13.27 -18.30 8.74
N GLY A 98 -12.54 -18.18 7.62
CA GLY A 98 -12.18 -16.89 7.02
C GLY A 98 -10.92 -16.22 7.59
N TYR A 99 -10.31 -16.81 8.62
CA TYR A 99 -9.08 -16.33 9.23
C TYR A 99 -7.89 -17.22 8.91
N VAL A 100 -6.69 -16.64 9.01
CA VAL A 100 -5.42 -17.37 8.97
C VAL A 100 -4.52 -16.97 10.15
N SER A 101 -3.84 -17.95 10.75
CA SER A 101 -2.82 -17.72 11.77
C SER A 101 -1.53 -18.43 11.37
N PHE A 102 -0.37 -17.85 11.66
CA PHE A 102 0.92 -18.41 11.30
C PHE A 102 2.07 -17.75 12.06
N GLN A 103 3.23 -18.40 12.03
CA GLN A 103 4.50 -17.81 12.44
C GLN A 103 5.36 -17.51 11.21
N ALA A 104 6.12 -16.43 11.27
CA ALA A 104 7.15 -16.11 10.30
C ALA A 104 8.47 -15.83 11.02
N MET A 105 9.57 -16.43 10.56
CA MET A 105 10.86 -16.38 11.24
C MET A 105 11.97 -15.81 10.37
N GLY A 106 13.05 -15.35 11.01
CA GLY A 106 14.24 -14.86 10.32
C GLY A 106 14.35 -13.34 10.28
N CYS A 107 13.85 -12.65 11.33
CA CYS A 107 14.21 -11.24 11.51
C CYS A 107 15.75 -11.11 11.52
N ARG A 108 16.27 -10.07 10.87
CA ARG A 108 17.67 -9.67 10.91
C ARG A 108 18.02 -8.95 12.22
N ASP A 109 17.08 -8.24 12.83
CA ASP A 109 17.28 -7.63 14.14
C ASP A 109 17.50 -8.73 15.19
N PRO A 110 18.65 -8.80 15.88
CA PRO A 110 18.96 -9.89 16.81
C PRO A 110 18.06 -9.91 18.06
N ARG A 111 17.30 -8.84 18.32
CA ARG A 111 16.36 -8.78 19.45
C ARG A 111 15.12 -9.64 19.22
N TYR A 112 14.81 -9.95 17.97
CA TYR A 112 13.61 -10.66 17.54
C TYR A 112 13.98 -11.86 16.67
N ALA A 113 13.27 -12.96 16.84
CA ALA A 113 13.46 -14.16 16.03
C ALA A 113 12.48 -14.22 14.86
N GLY A 114 11.31 -13.57 15.00
CA GLY A 114 10.23 -13.63 14.03
C GLY A 114 9.02 -12.81 14.45
N VAL A 115 7.90 -13.07 13.79
CA VAL A 115 6.57 -12.60 14.14
C VAL A 115 5.61 -13.77 14.21
N GLU A 116 4.55 -13.61 15.00
CA GLU A 116 3.38 -14.47 14.97
C GLU A 116 2.16 -13.63 14.67
N VAL A 117 1.38 -14.06 13.69
CA VAL A 117 0.13 -13.42 13.29
C VAL A 117 -1.01 -14.37 13.66
N THR A 118 -1.99 -13.86 14.40
CA THR A 118 -3.15 -14.65 14.83
C THR A 118 -4.44 -14.03 14.35
N GLN A 119 -5.35 -14.89 13.88
CA GLN A 119 -6.70 -14.53 13.42
C GLN A 119 -6.72 -13.42 12.36
N ALA A 120 -5.80 -13.48 11.39
CA ALA A 120 -5.78 -12.51 10.30
C ALA A 120 -6.93 -12.75 9.33
N GLU A 121 -7.81 -11.75 9.20
CA GLU A 121 -8.83 -11.70 8.16
C GLU A 121 -8.25 -10.98 6.93
N LEU A 122 -8.14 -11.71 5.81
CA LEU A 122 -7.46 -11.24 4.61
C LEU A 122 -8.47 -11.08 3.47
N ALA A 123 -8.71 -9.85 3.02
CA ALA A 123 -9.67 -9.57 1.95
C ALA A 123 -9.28 -8.32 1.15
N ASP A 124 -9.52 -8.34 -0.16
CA ASP A 124 -9.32 -7.20 -1.07
C ASP A 124 -7.95 -6.52 -0.94
N GLY A 125 -6.90 -7.32 -0.72
CA GLY A 125 -5.53 -6.83 -0.54
C GLY A 125 -5.29 -6.11 0.79
N LYS A 126 -6.15 -6.32 1.79
CA LYS A 126 -6.03 -5.72 3.13
C LYS A 126 -6.05 -6.79 4.21
N VAL A 127 -5.49 -6.46 5.37
CA VAL A 127 -5.74 -7.19 6.62
C VAL A 127 -6.86 -6.44 7.34
N LEU A 128 -8.06 -7.03 7.39
CA LEU A 128 -9.24 -6.40 8.00
C LEU A 128 -9.17 -6.39 9.54
N GLY A 129 -8.48 -7.39 10.10
CA GLY A 129 -8.16 -7.49 11.52
C GLY A 129 -7.16 -8.61 11.75
N ALA A 130 -6.24 -8.43 12.69
CA ALA A 130 -5.36 -9.48 13.22
C ALA A 130 -4.69 -9.01 14.51
N GLU A 131 -4.08 -9.94 15.24
CA GLU A 131 -3.05 -9.60 16.23
C GLU A 131 -1.69 -10.07 15.74
N LEU A 132 -0.68 -9.20 15.85
CA LEU A 132 0.71 -9.49 15.53
C LEU A 132 1.55 -9.43 16.81
N TYR A 133 2.38 -10.44 17.02
CA TYR A 133 3.34 -10.51 18.11
C TYR A 133 4.75 -10.55 17.55
N LEU A 134 5.66 -9.74 18.09
CA LEU A 134 7.09 -9.92 17.84
C LEU A 134 7.59 -11.07 18.72
N LEU A 135 8.20 -12.07 18.10
CA LEU A 135 8.74 -13.24 18.78
C LEU A 135 10.19 -12.98 19.18
N ARG A 136 10.54 -13.30 20.43
CA ARG A 136 11.92 -13.23 20.94
C ARG A 136 12.38 -14.64 21.27
N ARG A 137 13.68 -14.90 21.08
CA ARG A 137 14.28 -16.16 21.52
C ARG A 137 14.98 -15.92 22.86
N ARG A 138 14.58 -16.69 23.87
CA ARG A 138 15.21 -16.68 25.21
C ARG A 138 15.36 -18.12 25.66
N ASP A 139 16.58 -18.53 26.01
CA ASP A 139 16.87 -19.87 26.55
C ASP A 139 16.30 -21.02 25.69
N SER A 140 16.36 -20.86 24.36
CA SER A 140 15.80 -21.78 23.34
C SER A 140 14.27 -21.83 23.24
N VAL A 141 13.54 -21.00 23.99
CA VAL A 141 12.08 -20.83 23.91
C VAL A 141 11.74 -19.59 23.09
N LEU A 142 10.66 -19.67 22.31
CA LEU A 142 10.06 -18.52 21.64
C LEU A 142 9.03 -17.88 22.57
N GLU A 143 9.23 -16.61 22.89
CA GLU A 143 8.33 -15.82 23.73
C GLU A 143 7.63 -14.75 22.90
N ARG A 144 6.32 -14.60 23.09
CA ARG A 144 5.54 -13.48 22.51
C ARG A 144 5.86 -12.20 23.26
N GLY A 145 6.16 -11.13 22.51
CA GLY A 145 6.13 -9.78 23.03
C GLY A 145 4.69 -9.25 23.23
N PRO A 146 4.54 -7.96 23.54
CA PRO A 146 3.22 -7.31 23.52
C PRO A 146 2.57 -7.44 22.15
N SER A 147 1.25 -7.56 22.14
CA SER A 147 0.48 -7.63 20.89
C SER A 147 0.42 -6.27 20.19
N MET A 148 0.21 -6.35 18.89
CA MET A 148 -0.01 -5.23 18.00
C MET A 148 -1.25 -5.56 17.18
N THR A 149 -2.34 -4.83 17.42
CA THR A 149 -3.54 -4.97 16.60
C THR A 149 -3.27 -4.43 15.20
N LEU A 150 -3.55 -5.24 14.20
CA LEU A 150 -3.50 -4.86 12.78
C LEU A 150 -4.91 -4.49 12.31
N SER A 151 -5.01 -3.37 11.61
CA SER A 151 -6.24 -2.92 10.97
C SER A 151 -5.93 -2.18 9.65
N PRO A 152 -6.92 -2.05 8.74
CA PRO A 152 -6.75 -1.34 7.48
C PRO A 152 -6.24 0.10 7.60
#